data_AF-A0A7M2JFC1-F1
#
_entry.id   AF-A0A7M2JFC1-F1
#
_cell.length_a   1.000
_cell.length_b   1.000
_cell.length_c   1.000
_cell.angle_alpha   90.00
_cell.angle_beta   90.00
_cell.angle_gamma   90.00
#
_symmetry.space_group_name_H-M   'P 1'
#
loop_
_entity.id
_entity.type
_entity.pdbx_description
1 polymer ?
#
loop_
_entity_poly.entity_id
_entity_poly.type
_entity_poly.pdbx_seq_one_letter_code
_entity_poly.pdbx_strand_id
1 'polypeptide(L)'
;MNPYVHLRRAYALKKLTQVFETFVGIALTEPLEAGQRSHNTQTISHWLDQLQGSPPQALTHTLFKQMNGARRQGNQRRFNSQTVLLQLLVESNLALDLAAYSAFMCRETVRQAGS
;
A
#
# COMPACT_ATOMS: atom_id res chain seq x y z
N MET A 1 -4.09 -13.09 -16.60
CA MET A 1 -4.29 -11.99 -15.63
C MET A 1 -4.19 -10.66 -16.38
N ASN A 2 -5.15 -9.74 -16.21
CA ASN A 2 -5.21 -8.51 -17.02
C ASN A 2 -4.13 -7.49 -16.58
N PRO A 3 -3.18 -7.10 -17.45
CA PRO A 3 -2.07 -6.19 -17.09
C PRO A 3 -2.56 -4.81 -16.60
N TYR A 4 -3.72 -4.35 -17.07
CA TYR A 4 -4.31 -3.08 -16.65
C TYR A 4 -4.68 -3.08 -15.16
N VAL A 5 -5.14 -4.22 -14.62
CA VAL A 5 -5.50 -4.34 -13.19
C VAL A 5 -4.24 -4.24 -12.32
N HIS A 6 -3.12 -4.80 -12.75
CA HIS A 6 -1.84 -4.68 -12.05
C HIS A 6 -1.33 -3.24 -12.02
N LEU A 7 -1.37 -2.57 -13.17
CA LEU A 7 -0.92 -1.19 -13.29
C LEU A 7 -1.80 -0.25 -12.47
N ARG A 8 -3.12 -0.40 -12.55
CA ARG A 8 -4.09 0.38 -11.76
C ARG A 8 -3.83 0.23 -10.26
N ARG A 9 -3.68 -1.00 -9.78
CA ARG A 9 -3.40 -1.28 -8.36
C ARG A 9 -2.06 -0.69 -7.91
N ALA A 10 -0.99 -0.92 -8.68
CA ALA A 10 0.33 -0.39 -8.36
C ALA A 10 0.32 1.15 -8.33
N TYR A 11 -0.39 1.77 -9.26
CA TYR A 11 -0.54 3.22 -9.33
C TYR A 11 -1.35 3.77 -8.15
N ALA A 12 -2.47 3.14 -7.80
CA ALA A 12 -3.29 3.54 -6.66
C ALA A 12 -2.52 3.44 -5.33
N LEU A 13 -1.77 2.34 -5.10
CA LEU A 13 -0.90 2.21 -3.92
C LEU A 13 0.21 3.28 -3.88
N LYS A 14 0.79 3.62 -5.05
CA LYS A 14 1.77 4.70 -5.17
C LYS A 14 1.15 6.05 -4.80
N LYS A 15 -0.09 6.31 -5.24
CA LYS A 15 -0.81 7.56 -4.95
C LYS A 15 -1.18 7.68 -3.49
N LEU A 16 -1.70 6.63 -2.87
CA LEU A 16 -1.93 6.59 -1.42
C LEU A 16 -0.64 6.87 -0.67
N THR A 17 0.46 6.20 -1.03
CA THR A 17 1.78 6.45 -0.42
C THR A 17 2.17 7.93 -0.49
N GLN A 18 1.95 8.61 -1.61
CA GLN A 18 2.26 10.04 -1.77
C GLN A 18 1.43 10.92 -0.82
N VAL A 19 0.15 10.60 -0.63
CA VAL A 19 -0.69 11.31 0.34
C VAL A 19 -0.16 11.11 1.76
N PHE A 20 0.23 9.88 2.15
CA PHE A 20 0.86 9.59 3.44
C PHE A 20 2.22 10.28 3.62
N GLU A 21 3.04 10.33 2.58
CA GLU A 21 4.31 11.09 2.61
C GLU A 21 4.05 12.56 2.96
N THR A 22 2.93 13.12 2.49
CA THR A 22 2.53 14.51 2.74
C THR A 22 2.12 14.70 4.20
N PHE A 23 1.37 13.75 4.79
CA PHE A 23 1.04 13.79 6.22
C PHE A 23 2.25 13.65 7.14
N VAL A 24 3.16 12.70 6.85
CA VAL A 24 4.37 12.46 7.65
C VAL A 24 5.34 13.66 7.60
N GLY A 25 5.22 14.53 6.58
CA GLY A 25 6.01 15.76 6.46
C GLY A 25 5.37 17.01 7.07
N ILE A 26 4.03 17.10 7.12
CA ILE A 26 3.30 18.30 7.57
C ILE A 26 2.96 18.26 9.07
N ALA A 27 2.80 17.06 9.65
CA ALA A 27 2.41 16.91 11.07
C ALA A 27 3.43 17.51 12.07
N LEU A 28 4.61 17.94 11.61
CA LEU A 28 5.64 18.55 12.44
C LEU A 28 5.59 20.09 12.46
N THR A 29 4.79 20.74 11.62
CA THR A 29 4.89 22.21 11.45
C THR A 29 3.58 22.98 11.59
N GLU A 30 2.43 22.51 11.06
CA GLU A 30 1.19 23.30 11.13
C GLU A 30 -0.10 22.45 11.15
N PRO A 31 -1.19 22.92 11.79
CA PRO A 31 -2.50 22.29 11.69
C PRO A 31 -3.00 22.38 10.25
N LEU A 32 -3.33 21.24 9.64
CA LEU A 32 -3.92 21.18 8.30
C LEU A 32 -5.21 22.02 8.25
N GLU A 33 -5.31 22.96 7.32
CA GLU A 33 -6.55 23.70 7.08
C GLU A 33 -7.71 22.74 6.76
N ALA A 34 -8.94 23.11 7.13
CA ALA A 34 -10.12 22.27 6.95
C ALA A 34 -10.35 21.88 5.47
N GLY A 35 -10.06 22.79 4.53
CA GLY A 35 -10.11 22.52 3.09
C GLY A 35 -9.12 21.45 2.64
N GLN A 36 -7.89 21.48 3.16
CA GLN A 36 -6.86 20.48 2.84
C GLN A 36 -7.22 19.11 3.40
N ARG A 37 -7.83 19.05 4.60
CA ARG A 37 -8.32 17.79 5.18
C ARG A 37 -9.40 17.15 4.30
N SER A 38 -10.41 17.93 3.90
CA SER A 38 -11.49 17.43 3.03
C SER A 38 -10.96 16.89 1.71
N HIS A 39 -10.06 17.64 1.06
CA HIS A 39 -9.42 17.22 -0.20
C HIS A 39 -8.60 15.93 -0.05
N ASN A 40 -7.82 15.82 1.04
CA ASN A 40 -7.03 14.62 1.30
C ASN A 40 -7.94 13.40 1.54
N THR A 41 -9.03 13.55 2.31
CA THR A 41 -9.99 12.48 2.53
C THR A 41 -10.61 12.00 1.22
N GLN A 42 -11.06 12.92 0.35
CA GLN A 42 -11.60 12.56 -0.96
C GLN A 42 -10.58 11.83 -1.83
N THR A 43 -9.33 12.30 -1.83
CA THR A 43 -8.24 11.67 -2.57
C THR A 43 -7.97 10.25 -2.07
N ILE A 44 -7.93 10.05 -0.75
CA ILE A 44 -7.74 8.73 -0.14
C ILE A 44 -8.90 7.81 -0.53
N SER A 45 -10.15 8.25 -0.35
CA SER A 45 -11.35 7.47 -0.73
C SER A 45 -11.30 7.06 -2.20
N HIS A 46 -11.01 8.00 -3.10
CA HIS A 46 -10.90 7.70 -4.53
C HIS A 46 -9.89 6.58 -4.81
N TRP A 47 -8.68 6.65 -4.25
CA TRP A 47 -7.66 5.64 -4.49
C TRP A 47 -7.98 4.31 -3.81
N LEU A 48 -8.63 4.31 -2.65
CA LEU A 48 -9.12 3.07 -2.01
C LEU A 48 -10.17 2.37 -2.87
N ASP A 49 -11.08 3.11 -3.51
CA ASP A 49 -12.05 2.55 -4.45
C ASP A 49 -11.38 1.88 -5.65
N GLN A 50 -10.22 2.39 -6.10
CA GLN A 50 -9.44 1.75 -7.15
C GLN A 50 -8.78 0.43 -6.73
N LEU A 51 -8.67 0.16 -5.42
CA LEU A 51 -8.15 -1.09 -4.88
C LEU A 51 -9.24 -2.14 -4.63
N GLN A 52 -10.52 -1.74 -4.59
CA GLN A 52 -11.63 -2.66 -4.38
C GLN A 52 -11.63 -3.80 -5.41
N GLY A 53 -11.94 -5.00 -4.95
CA GLY A 53 -11.91 -6.23 -5.77
C GLY A 53 -10.51 -6.78 -6.05
N SER A 54 -9.44 -6.11 -5.60
CA SER A 54 -8.11 -6.74 -5.62
C SER A 54 -8.00 -7.78 -4.50
N PRO A 55 -7.48 -9.00 -4.78
CA PRO A 55 -7.21 -9.97 -3.75
C PRO A 55 -6.21 -9.42 -2.72
N PRO A 56 -6.41 -9.63 -1.41
CA PRO A 56 -5.50 -9.15 -0.37
C PRO A 56 -4.04 -9.55 -0.60
N GLN A 57 -3.80 -10.78 -1.08
CA GLN A 57 -2.47 -11.28 -1.44
C GLN A 57 -1.81 -10.42 -2.52
N ALA A 58 -2.58 -10.02 -3.53
CA ALA A 58 -2.09 -9.27 -4.66
C ALA A 58 -1.81 -7.80 -4.28
N LEU A 59 -2.61 -7.23 -3.38
CA LEU A 59 -2.34 -5.93 -2.77
C LEU A 59 -1.07 -5.96 -1.93
N THR A 60 -0.97 -6.87 -0.97
CA THR A 60 0.22 -7.01 -0.10
C THR A 60 1.49 -7.25 -0.93
N HIS A 61 1.44 -8.17 -1.90
CA HIS A 61 2.58 -8.43 -2.79
C HIS A 61 3.04 -7.18 -3.55
N THR A 62 2.09 -6.38 -4.06
CA THR A 62 2.40 -5.16 -4.81
C THR A 62 3.02 -4.10 -3.91
N LEU A 63 2.47 -3.92 -2.70
CA LEU A 63 3.00 -2.96 -1.74
C LEU A 63 4.40 -3.36 -1.25
N PHE A 64 4.64 -4.65 -0.96
CA PHE A 64 5.97 -5.16 -0.61
C PHE A 64 7.01 -4.95 -1.71
N LYS A 65 6.65 -5.10 -2.99
CA LYS A 65 7.55 -4.73 -4.09
C LYS A 65 7.94 -3.25 -4.04
N GLN A 66 6.99 -2.37 -3.78
CA GLN A 66 7.26 -0.93 -3.67
C GLN A 66 8.09 -0.58 -2.43
N MET A 67 7.84 -1.23 -1.29
CA MET A 67 8.63 -1.08 -0.05
C MET A 67 10.07 -1.52 -0.24
N ASN A 68 10.28 -2.67 -0.88
CA ASN A 68 11.63 -3.14 -1.21
C ASN A 68 12.34 -2.17 -2.16
N GLY A 69 11.63 -1.58 -3.11
CA GLY A 69 12.15 -0.51 -3.96
C GLY A 69 12.60 0.71 -3.15
N ALA A 70 11.76 1.21 -2.26
CA ALA A 70 12.08 2.37 -1.41
C ALA A 70 13.28 2.10 -0.49
N ARG A 71 13.33 0.90 0.12
CA ARG A 71 14.45 0.47 0.97
C ARG A 71 15.76 0.41 0.19
N ARG A 72 15.76 -0.17 -1.02
CA ARG A 72 16.94 -0.24 -1.89
C ARG A 72 17.43 1.15 -2.32
N GLN A 73 16.52 2.10 -2.44
CA GLN A 73 16.82 3.49 -2.79
C GLN A 73 17.20 4.36 -1.58
N GLY A 74 17.22 3.81 -0.36
CA GLY A 74 17.46 4.58 0.85
C GLY A 74 16.37 5.61 1.18
N ASN A 75 15.19 5.51 0.56
CA ASN A 75 14.11 6.47 0.76
C ASN A 75 13.31 6.11 2.02
N GLN A 76 13.86 6.47 3.18
CA GLN A 76 13.29 6.13 4.49
C GLN A 76 11.89 6.74 4.69
N ARG A 77 11.65 7.98 4.22
CA ARG A 77 10.34 8.63 4.31
C ARG A 77 9.27 7.83 3.57
N ARG A 78 9.56 7.41 2.34
CA ARG A 78 8.66 6.58 1.55
C ARG A 78 8.42 5.23 2.21
N PHE A 79 9.50 4.57 2.65
CA PHE A 79 9.40 3.27 3.33
C PHE A 79 8.51 3.34 4.57
N ASN A 80 8.71 4.34 5.44
CA ASN A 80 7.88 4.54 6.63
C ASN A 80 6.41 4.82 6.26
N SER A 81 6.17 5.64 5.23
CA SER A 81 4.81 5.93 4.75
C SER A 81 4.12 4.67 4.22
N GLN A 82 4.86 3.79 3.53
CA GLN A 82 4.35 2.51 3.03
C GLN A 82 4.09 1.51 4.17
N THR A 83 4.90 1.51 5.24
CA THR A 83 4.65 0.71 6.44
C THR A 83 3.35 1.12 7.12
N VAL A 84 3.12 2.43 7.29
CA VAL A 84 1.86 2.94 7.85
C VAL A 84 0.68 2.59 6.94
N LEU A 85 0.83 2.78 5.62
CA LEU A 85 -0.20 2.39 4.66
C LEU A 85 -0.53 0.90 4.75
N LEU A 86 0.48 0.04 4.86
CA LEU A 86 0.27 -1.41 5.01
C LEU A 86 -0.54 -1.72 6.27
N GLN A 87 -0.16 -1.14 7.40
CA GLN A 87 -0.86 -1.35 8.67
C GLN A 87 -2.34 -0.99 8.53
N LEU A 88 -2.66 0.18 7.98
CA LEU A 88 -4.05 0.62 7.79
C LEU A 88 -4.85 -0.29 6.84
N LEU A 89 -4.21 -0.78 5.77
CA LEU A 89 -4.84 -1.73 4.86
C LEU A 89 -5.10 -3.09 5.51
N VAL A 90 -4.23 -3.54 6.42
CA VAL A 90 -4.43 -4.76 7.21
C VAL A 90 -5.56 -4.58 8.21
N GLU A 91 -5.58 -3.47 8.96
CA GLU A 91 -6.65 -3.13 9.90
C GLU A 91 -8.02 -3.00 9.19
N SER A 92 -8.02 -2.58 7.92
CA SER A 92 -9.22 -2.49 7.09
C SER A 92 -9.55 -3.79 6.34
N ASN A 93 -8.84 -4.89 6.60
CA ASN A 93 -9.03 -6.20 5.95
C ASN A 93 -8.85 -6.19 4.41
N LEU A 94 -8.10 -5.23 3.88
CA LEU A 94 -7.77 -5.10 2.45
C LEU A 94 -6.43 -5.76 2.09
N ALA A 95 -5.54 -5.91 3.07
CA ALA A 95 -4.23 -6.51 2.90
C ALA A 95 -3.99 -7.60 3.96
N LEU A 96 -3.07 -8.51 3.66
CA LEU A 96 -2.54 -9.47 4.63
C LEU A 96 -1.43 -8.84 5.47
N ASP A 97 -1.40 -9.19 6.76
CA ASP A 97 -0.24 -8.95 7.61
C ASP A 97 0.97 -9.80 7.15
N LEU A 98 2.14 -9.52 7.73
CA LEU A 98 3.39 -10.17 7.36
C LEU A 98 3.37 -11.69 7.61
N ALA A 99 2.74 -12.15 8.70
CA ALA A 99 2.70 -13.57 9.04
C ALA A 99 1.77 -14.32 8.07
N ALA A 100 0.56 -13.81 7.84
CA ALA A 100 -0.41 -14.37 6.91
C ALA A 100 0.14 -14.39 5.47
N TYR A 101 0.79 -13.31 5.04
CA TYR A 101 1.42 -13.25 3.73
C TYR A 101 2.59 -14.24 3.60
N SER A 102 3.44 -14.37 4.62
CA SER A 102 4.56 -15.32 4.60
C SER A 102 4.06 -16.76 4.52
N ALA A 103 3.03 -17.11 5.29
CA ALA A 103 2.39 -18.42 5.24
C ALA A 103 1.78 -18.70 3.85
N PHE A 104 1.15 -17.71 3.23
CA PHE A 104 0.64 -17.82 1.86
C PHE A 104 1.77 -18.12 0.86
N MET A 105 2.86 -17.36 0.93
CA MET A 105 4.00 -17.56 0.04
C MET A 105 4.64 -18.95 0.21
N CYS A 106 4.78 -19.44 1.44
CA CYS A 106 5.29 -20.80 1.68
C CYS A 106 4.41 -21.89 1.07
N ARG A 107 3.08 -21.72 1.09
CA ARG A 107 2.16 -22.68 0.45
C ARG A 107 2.28 -22.64 -1.07
N GLU A 108 2.40 -21.46 -1.66
CA GLU A 108 2.59 -21.30 -3.10
C GLU A 108 3.92 -21.90 -3.58
N THR A 109 5.01 -21.71 -2.83
CA THR A 109 6.30 -22.31 -3.18
C THR A 109 6.29 -23.83 -3.10
N VAL A 110 5.66 -24.40 -2.05
CA VAL A 110 5.49 -25.86 -1.93
C VAL A 110 4.65 -26.41 -3.09
N ARG A 111 3.58 -25.71 -3.48
CA ARG A 111 2.74 -26.12 -4.62
C ARG A 111 3.51 -26.14 -5.94
N GLN A 112 4.40 -25.17 -6.16
CA GLN A 112 5.23 -25.08 -7.37
C GLN A 112 6.34 -26.14 -7.41
N ALA A 113 6.87 -26.56 -6.25
CA ALA A 113 7.93 -27.58 -6.17
C ALA A 113 7.42 -29.02 -6.33
N GLY A 114 6.11 -29.25 -6.15
CA GLY A 114 5.47 -30.57 -6.30
C GLY A 114 4.74 -30.80 -7.62
N SER A 115 4.83 -29.87 -8.58
CA SER A 115 4.35 -30.01 -9.97
C SER A 115 5.52 -30.23 -10.92
#